data_AF-A0AAD7I9X7-F1
#
_entry.id   AF-A0AAD7I9X7-F1
#
_cell.length_a   1.000
_cell.length_b   1.000
_cell.length_c   1.000
_cell.angle_alpha   90.00
_cell.angle_beta   90.00
_cell.angle_gamma   90.00
#
_symmetry.space_group_name_H-M   'P 1'
#
loop_
_entity.id
_entity.type
_entity.pdbx_description
1 polymer ?
#
loop_
_entity_poly.entity_id
_entity_poly.type
_entity_poly.pdbx_seq_one_letter_code
_entity_poly.pdbx_strand_id
1 'polypeptide(L)'
;MPPMSIPPELLASLKDDNFWRSLEAITKKAEKVMPELTAASHKRGDSGTLDQRIEDRSEFARMGMKLAAITGSALLDPGCVPRQQVPVPNGMTHCVDLVNKIVRKDSGRPGQRAELAKLPYLLKRIRHLLRVFYNFKVGQRVHPDMAFCDWRQTFDVGLTLHQVGLCLQLDPPRLRAVMEAGGRELEAFLLDEEMDVGDFRKAAMLVEQRVAADVEAEASEHMAANNIEQAAGKDLAAHVMAWFYGDVSVAFILNEGADSTPDEKRWAQKAMKRLVRWSTSATLRGSLGDSLTDTMRPIYWSTPVLTRFCQAGGLAALFGDWVNSSCRDLCEDALKELPDTAWEKQTSASLAAITRELQAKLNQETDEIADTPIFIDACFSMYTHYGLAPLQKAGRRESPQDPVVFYYLAHHLKRLPPPANTAPQRADFARLLADYTAMPLSMRKRYGWANLTIAGRWDSLDSYGCEAEGCPELAVLEQLRARRVRGVREPAVERRLEEWGSKAMACKACGRVAYCSAACQRNHWPTHKPECLEHRKANRRV
;
A
#
# COMPACT_ATOMS: atom_id res chain seq x y z
N MET A 1 4.53 -24.80 -17.29
CA MET A 1 3.79 -23.86 -18.14
C MET A 1 4.13 -24.19 -19.60
N PRO A 2 3.19 -24.34 -20.54
CA PRO A 2 3.52 -23.93 -21.90
C PRO A 2 4.01 -22.48 -21.77
N PRO A 3 5.09 -22.05 -22.46
CA PRO A 3 5.63 -20.71 -22.30
C PRO A 3 4.46 -19.74 -22.25
N MET A 4 4.34 -18.94 -21.18
CA MET A 4 3.24 -17.97 -21.04
C MET A 4 3.06 -17.35 -22.41
N SER A 5 1.98 -17.72 -23.09
CA SER A 5 1.69 -17.16 -24.39
C SER A 5 1.27 -15.76 -24.03
N ILE A 6 2.25 -14.86 -24.03
CA ILE A 6 2.02 -13.43 -23.99
C ILE A 6 0.88 -13.22 -24.98
N PRO A 7 -0.27 -12.66 -24.55
CA PRO A 7 -1.43 -12.52 -25.42
C PRO A 7 -0.95 -11.96 -26.77
N PRO A 8 -1.37 -12.50 -27.92
CA PRO A 8 -0.87 -12.05 -29.22
C PRO A 8 -0.95 -10.53 -29.37
N GLU A 9 -1.93 -9.88 -28.75
CA GLU A 9 -2.03 -8.41 -28.68
C GLU A 9 -0.86 -7.78 -27.90
N LEU A 10 -0.52 -8.32 -26.74
CA LEU A 10 0.59 -7.85 -25.91
C LEU A 10 1.95 -8.14 -26.56
N LEU A 11 2.09 -9.29 -27.24
CA LEU A 11 3.28 -9.66 -28.02
C LEU A 11 3.44 -8.77 -29.26
N ALA A 12 2.32 -8.34 -29.85
CA ALA A 12 2.30 -7.37 -30.94
C ALA A 12 2.65 -5.96 -30.43
N SER A 13 2.12 -5.53 -29.28
CA SER A 13 2.50 -4.27 -28.64
C SER A 13 3.98 -4.24 -28.23
N LEU A 14 4.53 -5.35 -27.73
CA LEU A 14 5.96 -5.46 -27.41
C LEU A 14 6.87 -5.45 -28.64
N LYS A 15 6.33 -5.69 -29.83
CA LYS A 15 7.04 -5.58 -31.12
C LYS A 15 6.78 -4.25 -31.83
N ASP A 16 5.89 -3.41 -31.29
CA ASP A 16 5.58 -2.10 -31.85
C ASP A 16 6.57 -1.07 -31.31
N ASP A 17 7.47 -0.59 -32.16
CA ASP A 17 8.40 0.49 -31.82
C ASP A 17 7.68 1.74 -31.30
N ASN A 18 6.42 1.97 -31.69
CA ASN A 18 5.63 3.09 -31.19
C ASN A 18 5.21 2.89 -29.73
N PHE A 19 4.97 1.65 -29.28
CA PHE A 19 4.70 1.35 -27.89
C PHE A 19 5.91 1.70 -27.02
N TRP A 20 7.10 1.22 -27.39
CA TRP A 20 8.33 1.51 -26.65
C TRP A 20 8.69 3.00 -26.65
N ARG A 21 8.54 3.69 -27.79
CA ARG A 21 8.75 5.16 -27.86
C ARG A 21 7.75 5.92 -26.99
N SER A 22 6.49 5.47 -26.95
CA SER A 22 5.46 6.07 -26.09
C SER A 22 5.77 5.84 -24.62
N LEU A 23 6.18 4.63 -24.25
CA LEU A 23 6.59 4.30 -22.89
C LEU A 23 7.81 5.12 -22.47
N GLU A 24 8.84 5.21 -23.32
CA GLU A 24 10.03 6.02 -23.07
C GLU A 24 9.68 7.51 -22.90
N ALA A 25 8.75 8.03 -23.72
CA ALA A 25 8.29 9.40 -23.59
C ALA A 25 7.50 9.65 -22.29
N ILE A 26 6.69 8.68 -21.84
CA ILE A 26 5.98 8.73 -20.56
C ILE A 26 6.99 8.70 -19.42
N THR A 27 7.96 7.78 -19.43
CA THR A 27 9.02 7.66 -18.41
C THR A 27 9.82 8.96 -18.31
N LYS A 28 10.30 9.51 -19.43
CA LYS A 28 11.04 10.78 -19.45
C LYS A 28 10.23 11.97 -18.93
N LYS A 29 8.91 11.97 -19.10
CA LYS A 29 8.04 13.01 -18.53
C LYS A 29 7.88 12.80 -17.03
N ALA A 30 7.67 11.57 -16.58
CA ALA A 30 7.56 11.23 -15.16
C ALA A 30 8.85 11.58 -14.41
N GLU A 31 10.02 11.21 -14.94
CA GLU A 31 11.35 11.53 -14.38
C GLU A 31 11.58 13.03 -14.13
N LYS A 32 10.94 13.90 -14.91
CA LYS A 32 11.00 15.36 -14.70
C LYS A 32 10.12 15.86 -13.57
N VAL A 33 8.97 15.20 -13.34
CA VAL A 33 8.00 15.59 -12.31
C VAL A 33 8.36 15.01 -10.95
N MET A 34 8.99 13.83 -10.91
CA MET A 34 9.32 13.14 -9.65
C MET A 34 10.14 14.01 -8.67
N PRO A 35 11.20 14.74 -9.08
CA PRO A 35 11.93 15.62 -8.16
C PRO A 35 11.08 16.78 -7.61
N GLU A 36 10.19 17.35 -8.44
CA GLU A 36 9.25 18.40 -7.99
C GLU A 36 8.24 17.83 -6.98
N LEU A 37 7.78 16.59 -7.20
CA LEU A 37 6.86 15.89 -6.30
C LEU A 37 7.52 15.60 -4.93
N THR A 38 8.76 15.09 -4.93
CA THR A 38 9.57 14.90 -3.71
C THR A 38 9.82 16.23 -2.98
N ALA A 39 10.15 17.30 -3.70
CA ALA A 39 10.34 18.62 -3.08
C ALA A 39 9.04 19.12 -2.45
N ALA A 40 7.92 18.96 -3.15
CA ALA A 40 6.60 19.33 -2.67
C ALA A 40 6.17 18.50 -1.44
N SER A 41 6.58 17.23 -1.34
CA SER A 41 6.26 16.37 -0.19
C SER A 41 6.86 16.92 1.11
N HIS A 42 8.02 17.57 1.05
CA HIS A 42 8.71 18.17 2.20
C HIS A 42 8.25 19.59 2.54
N LYS A 43 7.40 20.20 1.71
CA LYS A 43 6.97 21.58 1.91
C LYS A 43 5.97 21.67 3.07
N ARG A 44 6.42 22.24 4.20
CA ARG A 44 5.64 22.37 5.44
C ARG A 44 4.66 23.53 5.45
N GLY A 45 4.97 24.60 4.71
CA GLY A 45 4.20 25.85 4.74
C GLY A 45 4.30 26.54 6.10
N ASP A 46 5.52 26.70 6.63
CA ASP A 46 5.76 27.23 7.98
C ASP A 46 5.70 28.77 8.05
N SER A 47 5.79 29.47 6.92
CA SER A 47 5.84 30.93 6.85
C SER A 47 4.82 31.50 5.87
N GLY A 48 4.50 32.80 6.02
CA GLY A 48 3.58 33.52 5.15
C GLY A 48 2.14 33.60 5.67
N THR A 49 1.26 34.14 4.82
CA THR A 49 -0.17 34.26 5.10
C THR A 49 -0.83 32.88 5.11
N LEU A 50 -2.03 32.76 5.70
CA LEU A 50 -2.80 31.52 5.68
C LEU A 50 -2.97 30.98 4.25
N ASP A 51 -3.29 31.85 3.28
CA ASP A 51 -3.44 31.44 1.88
C ASP A 51 -2.12 30.95 1.26
N GLN A 52 -0.99 31.59 1.57
CA GLN A 52 0.32 31.12 1.09
C GLN A 52 0.66 29.73 1.66
N ARG A 53 0.36 29.49 2.94
CA ARG A 53 0.59 28.20 3.59
C ARG A 53 -0.31 27.10 3.02
N ILE A 54 -1.57 27.41 2.73
CA ILE A 54 -2.51 26.50 2.03
C ILE A 54 -1.97 26.17 0.63
N GLU A 55 -1.51 27.18 -0.09
CA GLU A 55 -0.96 27.04 -1.44
C GLU A 55 0.27 26.13 -1.45
N ASP A 56 1.22 26.39 -0.54
CA ASP A 56 2.43 25.61 -0.36
C ASP A 56 2.11 24.14 -0.05
N ARG A 57 1.16 23.89 0.87
CA ARG A 57 0.78 22.52 1.22
C ARG A 57 0.01 21.81 0.11
N SER A 58 -0.76 22.55 -0.71
CA SER A 58 -1.49 22.00 -1.87
C SER A 58 -0.58 21.65 -3.06
N GLU A 59 0.69 22.07 -3.05
CA GLU A 59 1.62 21.86 -4.15
C GLU A 59 1.83 20.37 -4.46
N PHE A 60 1.88 19.53 -3.43
CA PHE A 60 2.03 18.08 -3.60
C PHE A 60 0.88 17.46 -4.40
N ALA A 61 -0.37 17.76 -4.04
CA ALA A 61 -1.54 17.31 -4.79
C ALA A 61 -1.48 17.74 -6.27
N ARG A 62 -0.99 18.96 -6.55
CA ARG A 62 -0.84 19.45 -7.93
C ARG A 62 0.28 18.77 -8.70
N MET A 63 1.41 18.47 -8.06
CA MET A 63 2.46 17.68 -8.68
C MET A 63 1.97 16.26 -8.96
N GLY A 64 1.22 15.67 -8.02
CA GLY A 64 0.54 14.39 -8.21
C GLY A 64 -0.42 14.43 -9.40
N MET A 65 -1.14 15.54 -9.61
CA MET A 65 -1.99 15.73 -10.79
C MET A 65 -1.21 15.83 -12.11
N LYS A 66 -0.04 16.48 -12.11
CA LYS A 66 0.83 16.47 -13.30
C LYS A 66 1.25 15.05 -13.65
N LEU A 67 1.61 14.24 -12.65
CA LEU A 67 1.95 12.83 -12.83
C LEU A 67 0.74 12.02 -13.32
N ALA A 68 -0.43 12.26 -12.73
CA ALA A 68 -1.71 11.65 -13.11
C ALA A 68 -2.10 11.95 -14.56
N ALA A 69 -1.79 13.14 -15.08
CA ALA A 69 -1.97 13.52 -16.48
C ALA A 69 -1.00 12.80 -17.43
N ILE A 70 0.18 12.42 -16.95
CA ILE A 70 1.15 11.62 -17.71
C ILE A 70 0.71 10.15 -17.76
N THR A 71 0.15 9.63 -16.67
CA THR A 71 -0.20 8.20 -16.52
C THR A 71 -1.65 7.85 -16.89
N GLY A 72 -2.52 8.84 -17.13
CA GLY A 72 -3.90 8.63 -17.57
C GLY A 72 -4.88 8.32 -16.44
N SER A 73 -4.78 9.04 -15.31
CA SER A 73 -5.65 8.85 -14.14
C SER A 73 -7.11 9.25 -14.37
N ALA A 74 -8.04 8.54 -13.72
CA ALA A 74 -9.46 8.87 -13.69
C ALA A 74 -9.78 10.16 -12.90
N LEU A 75 -8.81 10.77 -12.20
CA LEU A 75 -8.98 12.10 -11.60
C LEU A 75 -9.20 13.21 -12.65
N LEU A 76 -8.84 12.96 -13.90
CA LEU A 76 -9.06 13.86 -15.04
C LEU A 76 -10.46 13.75 -15.63
N ASP A 77 -11.26 12.78 -15.19
CA ASP A 77 -12.59 12.56 -15.73
C ASP A 77 -13.49 13.79 -15.48
N PRO A 78 -14.20 14.28 -16.52
CA PRO A 78 -15.19 15.34 -16.35
C PRO A 78 -16.49 14.80 -15.75
N GLY A 79 -17.30 15.71 -15.20
CA GLY A 79 -18.67 15.41 -14.82
C GLY A 79 -19.57 15.08 -16.01
N CYS A 80 -20.85 14.82 -15.74
CA CYS A 80 -21.85 14.44 -16.74
C CYS A 80 -22.54 15.64 -17.42
N VAL A 81 -22.45 16.85 -16.83
CA VAL A 81 -23.16 18.04 -17.33
C VAL A 81 -22.31 18.82 -18.34
N PRO A 82 -22.87 19.28 -19.47
CA PRO A 82 -22.17 20.14 -20.41
C PRO A 82 -21.67 21.45 -19.77
N ARG A 83 -20.47 21.89 -20.14
CA ARG A 83 -19.78 23.05 -19.53
C ARG A 83 -20.57 24.35 -19.58
N GLN A 84 -21.47 24.53 -20.55
CA GLN A 84 -22.28 25.74 -20.70
C GLN A 84 -23.37 25.88 -19.63
N GLN A 85 -23.67 24.82 -18.87
CA GLN A 85 -24.75 24.77 -17.89
C GLN A 85 -24.24 24.81 -16.43
N VAL A 86 -22.95 25.08 -16.24
CA VAL A 86 -22.27 25.09 -14.93
C VAL A 86 -22.14 26.54 -14.42
N PRO A 87 -22.38 26.83 -13.12
CA PRO A 87 -22.79 25.90 -12.07
C PRO A 87 -24.30 25.64 -12.05
N VAL A 88 -24.67 24.37 -11.87
CA VAL A 88 -26.06 23.96 -11.62
C VAL A 88 -26.40 24.25 -10.15
N PRO A 89 -27.55 24.88 -9.82
CA PRO A 89 -27.98 25.03 -8.43
C PRO A 89 -28.07 23.67 -7.73
N ASN A 90 -27.44 23.54 -6.55
CA ASN A 90 -27.26 22.27 -5.81
C ASN A 90 -26.45 21.18 -6.57
N GLY A 91 -25.77 21.58 -7.65
CA GLY A 91 -24.73 20.83 -8.33
C GLY A 91 -23.44 20.73 -7.53
N MET A 92 -22.53 19.88 -7.98
CA MET A 92 -21.22 19.69 -7.39
C MET A 92 -20.44 21.01 -7.32
N THR A 93 -20.30 21.71 -8.45
CA THR A 93 -19.52 22.95 -8.53
C THR A 93 -20.12 23.99 -7.57
N HIS A 94 -21.45 24.15 -7.57
CA HIS A 94 -22.13 25.05 -6.64
C HIS A 94 -21.88 24.70 -5.16
N CYS A 95 -22.01 23.42 -4.78
CA CYS A 95 -21.79 22.99 -3.40
C CYS A 95 -20.34 23.17 -2.95
N VAL A 96 -19.37 22.80 -3.79
CA VAL A 96 -17.93 22.95 -3.50
C VAL A 96 -17.56 24.44 -3.37
N ASP A 97 -18.06 25.29 -4.27
CA ASP A 97 -17.81 26.74 -4.23
C ASP A 97 -18.41 27.38 -2.97
N LEU A 98 -19.60 26.95 -2.54
CA LEU A 98 -20.20 27.41 -1.30
C LEU A 98 -19.39 26.97 -0.08
N VAL A 99 -18.96 25.71 0.00
CA VAL A 99 -18.09 25.23 1.10
C VAL A 99 -16.80 26.05 1.15
N ASN A 100 -16.15 26.25 0.00
CA ASN A 100 -14.94 27.06 -0.11
C ASN A 100 -15.17 28.51 0.33
N LYS A 101 -16.27 29.14 -0.11
CA LYS A 101 -16.63 30.50 0.27
C LYS A 101 -16.88 30.64 1.78
N ILE A 102 -17.73 29.76 2.33
CA ILE A 102 -18.14 29.78 3.75
C ILE A 102 -16.93 29.58 4.66
N VAL A 103 -16.07 28.61 4.34
CA VAL A 103 -14.92 28.27 5.18
C VAL A 103 -13.78 29.25 4.96
N ARG A 104 -13.37 29.53 3.72
CA ARG A 104 -12.14 30.31 3.43
C ARG A 104 -12.37 31.81 3.35
N LYS A 105 -13.38 32.25 2.58
CA LYS A 105 -13.53 33.66 2.16
C LYS A 105 -14.37 34.53 3.09
N ASP A 106 -15.35 33.94 3.77
CA ASP A 106 -16.33 34.68 4.58
C ASP A 106 -16.03 34.61 6.09
N SER A 107 -14.79 34.27 6.47
CA SER A 107 -14.39 34.17 7.88
C SER A 107 -14.48 35.50 8.62
N GLY A 108 -15.04 35.48 9.83
CA GLY A 108 -15.15 36.66 10.71
C GLY A 108 -16.28 37.62 10.36
N ARG A 109 -17.19 37.28 9.45
CA ARG A 109 -18.31 38.16 9.03
C ARG A 109 -19.55 38.06 9.94
N PRO A 110 -20.35 39.12 10.07
CA PRO A 110 -21.67 39.04 10.70
C PRO A 110 -22.55 37.97 10.04
N GLY A 111 -23.20 37.11 10.84
CA GLY A 111 -24.04 36.02 10.33
C GLY A 111 -23.27 34.75 9.93
N GLN A 112 -21.93 34.70 10.06
CA GLN A 112 -21.12 33.54 9.69
C GLN A 112 -21.59 32.23 10.32
N ARG A 113 -22.07 32.24 11.58
CA ARG A 113 -22.59 31.04 12.26
C ARG A 113 -23.72 30.36 11.47
N ALA A 114 -24.63 31.13 10.88
CA ALA A 114 -25.74 30.59 10.10
C ALA A 114 -25.27 29.97 8.77
N GLU A 115 -24.23 30.53 8.16
CA GLU A 115 -23.60 29.96 6.96
C GLU A 115 -22.82 28.68 7.29
N LEU A 116 -22.05 28.66 8.38
CA LEU A 116 -21.31 27.48 8.83
C LEU A 116 -22.25 26.31 9.18
N ALA A 117 -23.45 26.58 9.68
CA ALA A 117 -24.46 25.56 9.96
C ALA A 117 -24.96 24.82 8.69
N LYS A 118 -24.70 25.35 7.47
CA LYS A 118 -25.05 24.68 6.21
C LYS A 118 -24.02 23.62 5.78
N LEU A 119 -22.83 23.61 6.38
CA LEU A 119 -21.73 22.72 5.97
C LEU A 119 -22.09 21.22 5.98
N PRO A 120 -22.78 20.66 6.99
CA PRO A 120 -23.14 19.25 6.98
C PRO A 120 -23.94 18.84 5.73
N TYR A 121 -24.94 19.64 5.35
CA TYR A 121 -25.75 19.40 4.16
C TYR A 121 -24.91 19.46 2.89
N LEU A 122 -24.08 20.51 2.73
CA LEU A 122 -23.25 20.69 1.54
C LEU A 122 -22.25 19.54 1.36
N LEU A 123 -21.57 19.13 2.43
CA LEU A 123 -20.61 18.04 2.41
C LEU A 123 -21.26 16.69 2.12
N LYS A 124 -22.45 16.42 2.69
CA LYS A 124 -23.24 15.23 2.36
C LYS A 124 -23.68 15.23 0.90
N ARG A 125 -24.08 16.38 0.35
CA ARG A 125 -24.44 16.51 -1.08
C ARG A 125 -23.24 16.24 -1.98
N ILE A 126 -22.06 16.77 -1.66
CA ILE A 126 -20.81 16.50 -2.39
C ILE A 126 -20.49 15.00 -2.38
N ARG A 127 -20.49 14.36 -1.20
CA ARG A 127 -20.26 12.91 -1.08
C ARG A 127 -21.25 12.10 -1.93
N HIS A 128 -22.53 12.47 -1.89
CA HIS A 128 -23.58 11.83 -2.68
C HIS A 128 -23.37 11.97 -4.18
N LEU A 129 -23.03 13.16 -4.68
CA LEU A 129 -22.79 13.39 -6.11
C LEU A 129 -21.56 12.66 -6.64
N LEU A 130 -20.49 12.54 -5.83
CA LEU A 130 -19.35 11.68 -6.15
C LEU A 130 -19.78 10.21 -6.27
N ARG A 131 -20.57 9.73 -5.31
CA ARG A 131 -21.10 8.35 -5.31
C ARG A 131 -21.97 8.08 -6.54
N VAL A 132 -22.88 9.00 -6.87
CA VAL A 132 -23.72 8.92 -8.08
C VAL A 132 -22.85 8.80 -9.33
N PHE A 133 -21.85 9.65 -9.48
CA PHE A 133 -20.96 9.64 -10.63
C PHE A 133 -20.17 8.34 -10.74
N TYR A 134 -19.56 7.86 -9.65
CA TYR A 134 -18.75 6.64 -9.72
C TYR A 134 -19.58 5.36 -9.85
N ASN A 135 -20.81 5.33 -9.34
CA ASN A 135 -21.75 4.25 -9.62
C ASN A 135 -22.10 4.17 -11.11
N PHE A 136 -22.21 5.31 -11.79
CA PHE A 136 -22.36 5.34 -13.24
C PHE A 136 -21.05 4.98 -13.95
N LYS A 137 -19.92 5.58 -13.58
CA LYS A 137 -18.63 5.38 -14.26
C LYS A 137 -18.17 3.93 -14.23
N VAL A 138 -18.30 3.26 -13.08
CA VAL A 138 -17.83 1.88 -12.88
C VAL A 138 -18.93 0.88 -13.21
N GLY A 139 -20.16 1.16 -12.78
CA GLY A 139 -21.28 0.21 -12.85
C GLY A 139 -22.31 0.47 -13.94
N GLN A 140 -22.18 1.55 -14.70
CA GLN A 140 -23.19 2.03 -15.67
C GLN A 140 -24.59 2.22 -15.05
N ARG A 141 -24.65 2.47 -13.72
CA ARG A 141 -25.91 2.72 -13.00
C ARG A 141 -26.35 4.17 -13.20
N VAL A 142 -27.36 4.37 -14.05
CA VAL A 142 -27.95 5.70 -14.30
C VAL A 142 -28.75 6.18 -13.09
N HIS A 143 -28.60 7.46 -12.74
CA HIS A 143 -29.33 8.09 -11.64
C HIS A 143 -29.76 9.52 -12.02
N PRO A 144 -30.96 10.00 -11.61
CA PRO A 144 -31.41 11.35 -11.95
C PRO A 144 -30.43 12.45 -11.53
N ASP A 145 -29.75 12.28 -10.40
CA ASP A 145 -28.78 13.26 -9.91
C ASP A 145 -27.50 13.40 -10.75
N MET A 146 -27.31 12.58 -11.80
CA MET A 146 -26.22 12.80 -12.75
C MET A 146 -26.31 14.19 -13.41
N ALA A 147 -27.50 14.79 -13.49
CA ALA A 147 -27.71 16.16 -13.95
C ALA A 147 -27.09 17.23 -13.03
N PHE A 148 -26.58 16.85 -11.86
CA PHE A 148 -25.90 17.72 -10.90
C PHE A 148 -24.40 17.41 -10.79
N CYS A 149 -23.88 16.45 -11.58
CA CYS A 149 -22.45 16.14 -11.65
C CYS A 149 -21.75 17.08 -12.65
N ASP A 150 -21.56 18.34 -12.25
CA ASP A 150 -21.25 19.48 -13.14
C ASP A 150 -19.81 20.02 -13.02
N TRP A 151 -18.85 19.19 -12.63
CA TRP A 151 -17.44 19.59 -12.50
C TRP A 151 -16.64 19.45 -13.81
N ARG A 152 -15.55 20.22 -13.92
CA ARG A 152 -14.65 20.16 -15.07
C ARG A 152 -13.75 18.93 -15.03
N GLN A 153 -13.10 18.69 -13.89
CA GLN A 153 -12.29 17.51 -13.61
C GLN A 153 -12.53 17.09 -12.16
N THR A 154 -12.52 15.78 -11.91
CA THR A 154 -12.74 15.25 -10.55
C THR A 154 -11.67 15.75 -9.58
N PHE A 155 -10.44 15.97 -10.07
CA PHE A 155 -9.36 16.59 -9.31
C PHE A 155 -9.71 18.00 -8.79
N ASP A 156 -10.45 18.83 -9.55
CA ASP A 156 -10.79 20.20 -9.13
C ASP A 156 -11.66 20.19 -7.85
N VAL A 157 -12.56 19.21 -7.75
CA VAL A 157 -13.37 18.95 -6.55
C VAL A 157 -12.46 18.60 -5.38
N GLY A 158 -11.58 17.61 -5.57
CA GLY A 158 -10.67 17.13 -4.54
C GLY A 158 -9.69 18.19 -4.05
N LEU A 159 -9.06 18.93 -4.96
CA LEU A 159 -8.13 20.02 -4.63
C LEU A 159 -8.82 21.14 -3.84
N THR A 160 -10.05 21.52 -4.24
CA THR A 160 -10.78 22.56 -3.51
C THR A 160 -11.13 22.09 -2.10
N LEU A 161 -11.58 20.83 -1.95
CA LEU A 161 -11.85 20.21 -0.66
C LEU A 161 -10.58 20.09 0.21
N HIS A 162 -9.44 19.75 -0.38
CA HIS A 162 -8.13 19.75 0.28
C HIS A 162 -7.78 21.14 0.82
N GLN A 163 -7.90 22.18 0.00
CA GLN A 163 -7.63 23.56 0.42
C GLN A 163 -8.55 24.03 1.56
N VAL A 164 -9.82 23.61 1.54
CA VAL A 164 -10.76 23.85 2.65
C VAL A 164 -10.31 23.12 3.91
N GLY A 165 -9.94 21.84 3.79
CA GLY A 165 -9.41 21.04 4.91
C GLY A 165 -8.15 21.66 5.51
N LEU A 166 -7.16 22.01 4.67
CA LEU A 166 -5.95 22.73 5.05
C LEU A 166 -6.24 24.06 5.75
N CYS A 167 -7.25 24.82 5.29
CA CYS A 167 -7.66 26.04 5.96
C CYS A 167 -8.10 25.78 7.40
N LEU A 168 -8.87 24.71 7.65
CA LEU A 168 -9.30 24.34 9.00
C LEU A 168 -8.15 23.80 9.85
N GLN A 169 -7.22 23.09 9.21
CA GLN A 169 -6.03 22.56 9.87
C GLN A 169 -5.06 23.65 10.32
N LEU A 170 -4.88 24.68 9.51
CA LEU A 170 -3.94 25.78 9.75
C LEU A 170 -4.54 26.93 10.57
N ASP A 171 -5.87 26.94 10.79
CA ASP A 171 -6.61 27.96 11.56
C ASP A 171 -7.52 27.29 12.63
N PRO A 172 -6.96 26.89 13.80
CA PRO A 172 -7.72 26.18 14.84
C PRO A 172 -8.95 26.93 15.38
N PRO A 173 -8.93 28.26 15.58
CA PRO A 173 -10.13 29.03 15.90
C PRO A 173 -11.26 28.84 14.87
N ARG A 174 -10.93 28.78 13.58
CA ARG A 174 -11.90 28.52 12.52
C ARG A 174 -12.48 27.11 12.57
N LEU A 175 -11.65 26.10 12.84
CA LEU A 175 -12.13 24.73 13.06
C LEU A 175 -13.12 24.66 14.24
N ARG A 176 -12.82 25.34 15.36
CA ARG A 176 -13.76 25.43 16.48
C ARG A 176 -15.09 26.06 16.09
N ALA A 177 -15.07 27.20 15.39
CA ALA A 177 -16.28 27.87 14.92
C ALA A 177 -17.13 26.96 13.99
N VAL A 178 -16.47 26.21 13.10
CA VAL A 178 -17.12 25.21 12.23
C VAL A 178 -17.80 24.11 13.06
N MET A 179 -17.09 23.53 14.03
CA MET A 179 -17.62 22.46 14.88
C MET A 179 -18.78 22.95 15.76
N GLU A 180 -18.68 24.16 16.32
CA GLU A 180 -19.74 24.77 17.13
C GLU A 180 -21.00 25.09 16.34
N ALA A 181 -20.85 25.53 15.09
CA ALA A 181 -21.99 25.88 14.23
C ALA A 181 -22.64 24.65 13.59
N GLY A 182 -21.83 23.67 13.17
CA GLY A 182 -22.31 22.42 12.58
C GLY A 182 -22.83 21.41 13.60
N GLY A 183 -22.42 21.54 14.86
CA GLY A 183 -22.91 20.74 15.99
C GLY A 183 -22.75 19.23 15.80
N ARG A 184 -23.69 18.46 16.37
CA ARG A 184 -23.65 16.99 16.33
C ARG A 184 -23.74 16.41 14.91
N GLU A 185 -24.40 17.09 13.99
CA GLU A 185 -24.51 16.60 12.61
C GLU A 185 -23.16 16.63 11.90
N LEU A 186 -22.40 17.71 12.08
CA LEU A 186 -21.05 17.81 11.51
C LEU A 186 -20.08 16.85 12.20
N GLU A 187 -20.15 16.73 13.54
CA GLU A 187 -19.35 15.73 14.26
C GLU A 187 -19.63 14.33 13.74
N ALA A 188 -20.91 13.96 13.58
CA ALA A 188 -21.27 12.64 13.08
C ALA A 188 -20.70 12.43 11.66
N PHE A 189 -20.88 13.40 10.76
CA PHE A 189 -20.37 13.31 9.39
C PHE A 189 -18.84 13.13 9.36
N LEU A 190 -18.08 13.96 10.08
CA LEU A 190 -16.61 13.95 10.06
C LEU A 190 -16.01 12.77 10.83
N LEU A 191 -16.60 12.43 11.98
CA LEU A 191 -15.97 11.62 13.02
C LEU A 191 -16.70 10.31 13.36
N ASP A 192 -17.93 10.09 12.92
CA ASP A 192 -18.67 8.85 13.24
C ASP A 192 -19.08 8.07 11.99
N GLU A 193 -19.47 8.74 10.91
CA GLU A 193 -19.84 8.11 9.65
C GLU A 193 -18.63 7.44 8.97
N GLU A 194 -18.82 6.25 8.41
CA GLU A 194 -17.77 5.55 7.67
C GLU A 194 -17.50 6.22 6.32
N MET A 195 -16.24 6.12 5.86
CA MET A 195 -15.89 6.56 4.52
C MET A 195 -16.63 5.72 3.49
N ASP A 196 -17.31 6.37 2.55
CA ASP A 196 -18.04 5.69 1.49
C ASP A 196 -17.08 5.24 0.38
N VAL A 197 -16.54 4.03 0.54
CA VAL A 197 -15.68 3.36 -0.46
C VAL A 197 -16.47 2.72 -1.61
N GLY A 198 -17.80 2.61 -1.51
CA GLY A 198 -18.63 2.09 -2.60
C GLY A 198 -18.78 0.57 -2.65
N ASP A 199 -19.85 0.11 -3.29
CA ASP A 199 -20.19 -1.31 -3.38
C ASP A 199 -19.19 -2.10 -4.24
N PHE A 200 -18.65 -1.50 -5.29
CA PHE A 200 -17.68 -2.17 -6.18
C PHE A 200 -16.36 -2.47 -5.46
N ARG A 201 -15.84 -1.50 -4.70
CA ARG A 201 -14.67 -1.71 -3.83
C ARG A 201 -14.96 -2.75 -2.76
N LYS A 202 -16.12 -2.66 -2.08
CA LYS A 202 -16.54 -3.65 -1.07
C LYS A 202 -16.67 -5.07 -1.66
N ALA A 203 -17.16 -5.20 -2.88
CA ALA A 203 -17.24 -6.49 -3.56
C ALA A 203 -15.84 -7.03 -3.89
N ALA A 204 -14.94 -6.19 -4.43
CA ALA A 204 -13.55 -6.56 -4.70
C ALA A 204 -12.84 -7.03 -3.42
N MET A 205 -13.02 -6.31 -2.31
CA MET A 205 -12.51 -6.69 -0.98
C MET A 205 -12.95 -8.09 -0.56
N LEU A 206 -14.24 -8.39 -0.69
CA LEU A 206 -14.80 -9.67 -0.27
C LEU A 206 -14.26 -10.81 -1.13
N VAL A 207 -14.05 -10.57 -2.42
CA VAL A 207 -13.42 -11.55 -3.32
C VAL A 207 -11.97 -11.78 -2.91
N GLU A 208 -11.18 -10.72 -2.73
CA GLU A 208 -9.78 -10.82 -2.30
C GLU A 208 -9.64 -11.56 -0.96
N GLN A 209 -10.46 -11.21 0.04
CA GLN A 209 -10.45 -11.88 1.34
C GLN A 209 -10.84 -13.36 1.24
N ARG A 210 -11.80 -13.71 0.37
CA ARG A 210 -12.19 -15.11 0.15
C ARG A 210 -11.08 -15.91 -0.51
N VAL A 211 -10.39 -15.33 -1.49
CA VAL A 211 -9.26 -15.97 -2.18
C VAL A 211 -8.09 -16.13 -1.21
N ALA A 212 -7.74 -15.10 -0.45
CA ALA A 212 -6.66 -15.16 0.55
C ALA A 212 -6.93 -16.16 1.69
N ALA A 213 -8.20 -16.32 2.10
CA ALA A 213 -8.58 -17.27 3.15
C ALA A 213 -8.59 -18.74 2.69
N ASP A 214 -8.60 -18.99 1.38
CA ASP A 214 -8.61 -20.34 0.83
C ASP A 214 -7.18 -20.83 0.58
N VAL A 215 -6.75 -21.79 1.41
CA VAL A 215 -5.42 -22.43 1.30
C VAL A 215 -5.25 -23.28 0.04
N GLU A 216 -6.34 -23.52 -0.70
CA GLU A 216 -6.39 -24.21 -1.99
C GLU A 216 -6.64 -23.27 -3.17
N ALA A 217 -6.70 -21.94 -2.97
CA ALA A 217 -6.87 -20.98 -4.06
C ALA A 217 -5.75 -21.11 -5.09
N GLU A 218 -6.14 -21.12 -6.36
CA GLU A 218 -5.21 -21.21 -7.49
C GLU A 218 -4.80 -19.81 -7.99
N ALA A 219 -3.65 -19.73 -8.67
CA ALA A 219 -3.19 -18.50 -9.32
C ALA A 219 -4.24 -17.82 -10.23
N SER A 220 -5.12 -18.60 -10.87
CA SER A 220 -6.21 -18.08 -11.71
C SER A 220 -7.26 -17.30 -10.91
N GLU A 221 -7.59 -17.74 -9.69
CA GLU A 221 -8.50 -17.06 -8.77
C GLU A 221 -7.88 -15.76 -8.24
N HIS A 222 -6.58 -15.77 -7.93
CA HIS A 222 -5.84 -14.56 -7.57
C HIS A 222 -5.83 -13.54 -8.73
N MET A 223 -5.60 -13.98 -9.97
CA MET A 223 -5.68 -13.10 -11.14
C MET A 223 -7.09 -12.53 -11.34
N ALA A 224 -8.14 -13.35 -11.16
CA ALA A 224 -9.51 -12.88 -11.26
C ALA A 224 -9.84 -11.85 -10.16
N ALA A 225 -9.40 -12.08 -8.92
CA ALA A 225 -9.55 -11.13 -7.83
C ALA A 225 -8.84 -9.80 -8.14
N ASN A 226 -7.60 -9.85 -8.64
CA ASN A 226 -6.85 -8.67 -9.05
C ASN A 226 -7.55 -7.91 -10.19
N ASN A 227 -8.14 -8.60 -11.17
CA ASN A 227 -8.89 -7.94 -12.26
C ASN A 227 -10.14 -7.22 -11.73
N ILE A 228 -10.84 -7.81 -10.75
CA ILE A 228 -11.99 -7.20 -10.08
C ILE A 228 -11.53 -5.98 -9.27
N GLU A 229 -10.41 -6.09 -8.54
CA GLU A 229 -9.81 -4.98 -7.81
C GLU A 229 -9.47 -3.82 -8.76
N GLN A 230 -8.77 -4.07 -9.87
CA GLN A 230 -8.40 -3.03 -10.84
C GLN A 230 -9.63 -2.34 -11.45
N ALA A 231 -10.69 -3.10 -11.72
CA ALA A 231 -11.96 -2.53 -12.21
C ALA A 231 -12.63 -1.64 -11.14
N ALA A 232 -12.69 -2.12 -9.89
CA ALA A 232 -13.17 -1.34 -8.76
C ALA A 232 -12.25 -0.13 -8.45
N GLY A 233 -10.96 -0.24 -8.82
CA GLY A 233 -9.91 0.77 -8.81
C GLY A 233 -10.29 2.13 -9.39
N LYS A 234 -11.24 2.11 -10.33
CA LYS A 234 -11.76 3.29 -11.01
C LYS A 234 -12.77 4.07 -10.18
N ASP A 235 -13.28 3.50 -9.09
CA ASP A 235 -14.06 4.23 -8.09
C ASP A 235 -13.13 5.06 -7.21
N LEU A 236 -13.16 6.38 -7.39
CA LEU A 236 -12.33 7.34 -6.65
C LEU A 236 -13.17 8.27 -5.76
N ALA A 237 -14.44 7.94 -5.48
CA ALA A 237 -15.30 8.78 -4.64
C ALA A 237 -14.67 9.01 -3.25
N ALA A 238 -14.21 7.92 -2.62
CA ALA A 238 -13.54 7.97 -1.32
C ALA A 238 -12.18 8.68 -1.40
N HIS A 239 -11.40 8.43 -2.46
CA HIS A 239 -10.11 9.09 -2.70
C HIS A 239 -10.27 10.62 -2.73
N VAL A 240 -11.25 11.14 -3.47
CA VAL A 240 -11.49 12.59 -3.56
C VAL A 240 -11.89 13.19 -2.21
N MET A 241 -12.71 12.47 -1.43
CA MET A 241 -13.13 12.93 -0.11
C MET A 241 -12.02 12.82 0.95
N ALA A 242 -11.06 11.90 0.77
CA ALA A 242 -10.02 11.62 1.74
C ALA A 242 -9.15 12.85 2.05
N TRP A 243 -8.94 13.76 1.10
CA TRP A 243 -8.26 15.03 1.36
C TRP A 243 -8.93 15.80 2.50
N PHE A 244 -10.21 16.15 2.35
CA PHE A 244 -10.92 16.93 3.36
C PHE A 244 -11.03 16.21 4.70
N TYR A 245 -11.42 14.92 4.69
CA TYR A 245 -11.53 14.15 5.93
C TYR A 245 -10.18 13.99 6.63
N GLY A 246 -9.12 13.75 5.86
CA GLY A 246 -7.77 13.58 6.34
C GLY A 246 -7.23 14.86 6.97
N ASP A 247 -7.32 15.99 6.26
CA ASP A 247 -6.85 17.28 6.77
C ASP A 247 -7.54 17.67 8.08
N VAL A 248 -8.87 17.50 8.16
CA VAL A 248 -9.65 17.80 9.36
C VAL A 248 -9.33 16.82 10.49
N SER A 249 -9.12 15.54 10.19
CA SER A 249 -8.69 14.56 11.19
C SER A 249 -7.32 14.89 11.76
N VAL A 250 -6.37 15.26 10.91
CA VAL A 250 -5.04 15.68 11.33
C VAL A 250 -5.11 17.01 12.10
N ALA A 251 -6.02 17.92 11.73
CA ALA A 251 -6.26 19.15 12.49
C ALA A 251 -6.64 18.87 13.95
N PHE A 252 -7.53 17.91 14.20
CA PHE A 252 -7.88 17.54 15.58
C PHE A 252 -6.68 16.99 16.36
N ILE A 253 -5.83 16.18 15.71
CA ILE A 253 -4.65 15.57 16.35
C ILE A 253 -3.59 16.63 16.67
N LEU A 254 -3.31 17.54 15.75
CA LEU A 254 -2.30 18.58 15.92
C LEU A 254 -2.70 19.63 16.97
N ASN A 255 -4.01 19.88 17.11
CA ASN A 255 -4.54 20.88 18.05
C ASN A 255 -4.81 20.33 19.46
N GLU A 256 -4.56 19.04 19.71
CA GLU A 256 -4.69 18.46 21.04
C GLU A 256 -3.51 18.89 21.93
N GLY A 257 -3.79 19.72 22.93
CA GLY A 257 -2.85 20.22 23.92
C GLY A 257 -3.37 20.09 25.36
N ALA A 258 -2.58 20.59 26.32
CA ALA A 258 -2.94 20.55 27.74
C ALA A 258 -4.28 21.26 28.01
N ASP A 259 -4.50 22.39 27.35
CA ASP A 259 -5.66 23.27 27.51
C ASP A 259 -6.87 22.88 26.64
N SER A 260 -6.79 21.77 25.89
CA SER A 260 -7.92 21.31 25.07
C SER A 260 -9.14 20.96 25.91
N THR A 261 -10.31 21.38 25.44
CA THR A 261 -11.61 21.04 26.02
C THR A 261 -11.87 19.53 25.97
N PRO A 262 -12.81 19.00 26.78
CA PRO A 262 -13.19 17.59 26.72
C PRO A 262 -13.69 17.14 25.33
N ASP A 263 -14.38 18.02 24.61
CA ASP A 263 -14.84 17.77 23.24
C ASP A 263 -13.67 17.70 22.25
N GLU A 264 -12.71 18.63 22.32
CA GLU A 264 -11.50 18.59 21.47
C GLU A 264 -10.68 17.33 21.69
N LYS A 265 -10.49 16.90 22.96
CA LYS A 265 -9.83 15.63 23.29
C LYS A 265 -10.59 14.43 22.73
N ARG A 266 -11.93 14.42 22.82
CA ARG A 266 -12.77 13.38 22.21
C ARG A 266 -12.59 13.36 20.69
N TRP A 267 -12.61 14.51 20.03
CA TRP A 267 -12.46 14.60 18.58
C TRP A 267 -11.09 14.11 18.11
N ALA A 268 -10.01 14.51 18.81
CA ALA A 268 -8.66 14.04 18.53
C ALA A 268 -8.54 12.51 18.66
N GLN A 269 -9.14 11.91 19.69
CA GLN A 269 -9.16 10.45 19.85
C GLN A 269 -9.93 9.74 18.73
N LYS A 270 -11.12 10.25 18.36
CA LYS A 270 -11.90 9.70 17.23
C LYS A 270 -11.13 9.82 15.91
N ALA A 271 -10.49 10.96 15.66
CA ALA A 271 -9.68 11.22 14.48
C ALA A 271 -8.45 10.30 14.41
N MET A 272 -7.72 10.14 15.52
CA MET A 272 -6.58 9.23 15.63
C MET A 272 -6.98 7.79 15.29
N LYS A 273 -8.04 7.27 15.92
CA LYS A 273 -8.55 5.91 15.66
C LYS A 273 -8.95 5.73 14.19
N ARG A 274 -9.57 6.75 13.58
CA ARG A 274 -9.98 6.74 12.18
C ARG A 274 -8.77 6.69 11.25
N LEU A 275 -7.79 7.60 11.43
CA LEU A 275 -6.60 7.63 10.59
C LEU A 275 -5.79 6.35 10.71
N VAL A 276 -5.60 5.80 11.91
CA VAL A 276 -4.95 4.48 12.09
C VAL A 276 -5.70 3.41 11.29
N ARG A 277 -7.02 3.31 11.42
CA ARG A 277 -7.82 2.32 10.67
C ARG A 277 -7.66 2.49 9.16
N TRP A 278 -7.77 3.72 8.66
CA TRP A 278 -7.72 4.02 7.23
C TRP A 278 -6.35 3.76 6.61
N SER A 279 -5.28 4.11 7.31
CA SER A 279 -3.92 4.09 6.79
C SER A 279 -3.20 2.74 6.96
N THR A 280 -3.69 1.86 7.85
CA THR A 280 -3.09 0.54 8.12
C THR A 280 -3.86 -0.65 7.54
N SER A 281 -5.13 -0.43 7.17
CA SER A 281 -5.93 -1.39 6.41
C SER A 281 -5.48 -1.36 4.95
N ALA A 282 -4.95 -2.47 4.45
CA ALA A 282 -4.49 -2.58 3.06
C ALA A 282 -5.57 -2.11 2.07
N THR A 283 -6.83 -2.50 2.29
CA THR A 283 -7.91 -2.08 1.42
C THR A 283 -8.24 -0.59 1.52
N LEU A 284 -8.47 -0.07 2.72
CA LEU A 284 -8.85 1.34 2.85
C LEU A 284 -7.72 2.22 2.31
N ARG A 285 -6.47 1.86 2.61
CA ARG A 285 -5.30 2.50 2.04
C ARG A 285 -5.29 2.47 0.51
N GLY A 286 -5.58 1.33 -0.12
CA GLY A 286 -5.71 1.23 -1.58
C GLY A 286 -6.85 2.07 -2.17
N SER A 287 -7.94 2.28 -1.41
CA SER A 287 -9.08 3.09 -1.85
C SER A 287 -8.89 4.59 -1.66
N LEU A 288 -8.10 5.00 -0.66
CA LEU A 288 -7.83 6.40 -0.33
C LEU A 288 -6.55 6.90 -1.00
N GLY A 289 -5.56 6.02 -1.21
CA GLY A 289 -4.32 6.31 -1.94
C GLY A 289 -3.54 7.50 -1.40
N ASP A 290 -2.76 8.13 -2.27
CA ASP A 290 -1.87 9.25 -1.93
C ASP A 290 -2.60 10.47 -1.36
N SER A 291 -3.90 10.63 -1.59
CA SER A 291 -4.67 11.73 -0.99
C SER A 291 -4.71 11.63 0.54
N LEU A 292 -4.78 10.41 1.10
CA LEU A 292 -4.69 10.22 2.55
C LEU A 292 -3.27 10.53 3.03
N THR A 293 -2.26 9.99 2.35
CA THR A 293 -0.85 10.22 2.72
C THR A 293 -0.48 11.70 2.68
N ASP A 294 -0.95 12.44 1.68
CA ASP A 294 -0.77 13.88 1.54
C ASP A 294 -1.28 14.65 2.76
N THR A 295 -2.49 14.32 3.23
CA THR A 295 -3.08 14.95 4.41
C THR A 295 -2.33 14.60 5.70
N MET A 296 -1.74 13.41 5.76
CA MET A 296 -1.05 12.87 6.95
C MET A 296 0.38 13.38 7.10
N ARG A 297 0.98 14.02 6.10
CA ARG A 297 2.36 14.56 6.17
C ARG A 297 2.70 15.32 7.46
N PRO A 298 1.81 16.16 8.04
CA PRO A 298 2.08 16.83 9.31
C PRO A 298 2.28 15.91 10.51
N ILE A 299 1.71 14.70 10.49
CA ILE A 299 1.98 13.68 11.52
C ILE A 299 3.46 13.28 11.44
N TYR A 300 4.01 13.17 10.23
CA TYR A 300 5.38 12.71 9.99
C TYR A 300 6.44 13.79 10.23
N TRP A 301 6.07 15.07 10.21
CA TRP A 301 7.00 16.18 10.47
C TRP A 301 7.42 16.35 11.94
N SER A 302 6.64 15.80 12.87
CA SER A 302 6.80 16.05 14.31
C SER A 302 6.99 14.75 15.07
N THR A 303 8.18 14.51 15.61
CA THR A 303 8.51 13.29 16.37
C THR A 303 7.51 12.99 17.51
N PRO A 304 7.05 13.98 18.32
CA PRO A 304 6.04 13.71 19.35
C PRO A 304 4.69 13.25 18.77
N VAL A 305 4.22 13.88 17.69
CA VAL A 305 2.93 13.53 17.07
C VAL A 305 3.03 12.17 16.38
N LEU A 306 4.13 11.92 15.64
CA LEU A 306 4.42 10.64 15.02
C LEU A 306 4.47 9.51 16.06
N THR A 307 5.18 9.72 17.17
CA THR A 307 5.27 8.72 18.25
C THR A 307 3.88 8.38 18.80
N ARG A 308 3.04 9.39 19.07
CA ARG A 308 1.65 9.16 19.52
C ARG A 308 0.82 8.41 18.48
N PHE A 309 0.97 8.72 17.20
CA PHE A 309 0.31 8.02 16.11
C PHE A 309 0.76 6.56 16.00
N CYS A 310 2.07 6.30 16.09
CA CYS A 310 2.62 4.94 16.10
C CYS A 310 2.10 4.13 17.30
N GLN A 311 2.10 4.71 18.50
CA GLN A 311 1.58 4.08 19.71
C GLN A 311 0.06 3.83 19.66
N ALA A 312 -0.69 4.58 18.85
CA ALA A 312 -2.10 4.31 18.57
C ALA A 312 -2.31 3.17 17.55
N GLY A 313 -1.23 2.57 17.03
CA GLY A 313 -1.24 1.49 16.04
C GLY A 313 -0.93 1.96 14.60
N GLY A 314 -0.55 3.22 14.41
CA GLY A 314 -0.28 3.82 13.10
C GLY A 314 1.07 3.47 12.48
N LEU A 315 1.94 2.71 13.15
CA LEU A 315 3.31 2.47 12.67
C LEU A 315 3.34 1.77 11.30
N ALA A 316 2.41 0.85 11.03
CA ALA A 316 2.31 0.22 9.71
C ALA A 316 1.99 1.22 8.59
N ALA A 317 1.32 2.33 8.88
CA ALA A 317 1.02 3.34 7.87
C ALA A 317 2.29 4.05 7.40
N LEU A 318 3.20 4.37 8.33
CA LEU A 318 4.48 4.98 8.00
C LEU A 318 5.32 4.07 7.09
N PHE A 319 5.41 2.78 7.42
CA PHE A 319 6.07 1.80 6.53
C PHE A 319 5.35 1.67 5.19
N GLY A 320 4.01 1.62 5.19
CA GLY A 320 3.23 1.54 3.97
C GLY A 320 3.41 2.77 3.07
N ASP A 321 3.55 3.96 3.63
CA ASP A 321 3.83 5.20 2.88
C ASP A 321 5.27 5.22 2.34
N TRP A 322 6.23 4.69 3.09
CA TRP A 322 7.59 4.46 2.60
C TRP A 322 7.67 3.43 1.46
N VAL A 323 6.73 2.48 1.41
CA VAL A 323 6.65 1.50 0.31
C VAL A 323 5.95 2.10 -0.91
N ASN A 324 4.74 2.61 -0.71
CA ASN A 324 3.74 2.71 -1.78
C ASN A 324 3.20 4.12 -2.03
N SER A 325 3.80 5.16 -1.45
CA SER A 325 3.32 6.53 -1.63
C SER A 325 4.28 7.43 -2.38
N SER A 326 3.72 8.48 -2.97
CA SER A 326 4.48 9.61 -3.52
C SER A 326 5.22 10.43 -2.44
N CYS A 327 5.01 10.14 -1.14
CA CYS A 327 5.70 10.72 0.01
C CYS A 327 6.83 9.83 0.56
N ARG A 328 7.32 8.85 -0.21
CA ARG A 328 8.33 7.86 0.24
C ARG A 328 9.51 8.50 0.96
N ASP A 329 10.11 9.54 0.39
CA ASP A 329 11.33 10.16 0.93
C ASP A 329 11.07 10.82 2.30
N LEU A 330 9.95 11.52 2.44
CA LEU A 330 9.51 12.08 3.72
C LEU A 330 9.32 10.99 4.78
N CYS A 331 8.73 9.86 4.38
CA CYS A 331 8.50 8.74 5.29
C CYS A 331 9.81 8.03 5.65
N GLU A 332 10.76 7.98 4.71
CA GLU A 332 12.10 7.46 4.95
C GLU A 332 12.83 8.29 6.01
N ASP A 333 12.79 9.62 5.90
CA ASP A 333 13.39 10.52 6.87
C ASP A 333 12.72 10.41 8.25
N ALA A 334 11.38 10.32 8.28
CA ALA A 334 10.64 10.07 9.51
C ALA A 334 10.98 8.70 10.15
N LEU A 335 11.27 7.67 9.36
CA LEU A 335 11.71 6.36 9.85
C LEU A 335 13.14 6.41 10.43
N LYS A 336 14.05 7.19 9.81
CA LYS A 336 15.42 7.39 10.32
C LYS A 336 15.44 8.09 11.67
N GLU A 337 14.49 9.00 11.90
CA GLU A 337 14.36 9.77 13.15
C GLU A 337 13.39 9.14 14.16
N LEU A 338 12.83 7.95 13.85
CA LEU A 338 11.80 7.33 14.68
C LEU A 338 12.39 6.86 16.03
N PRO A 339 11.90 7.38 17.17
CA PRO A 339 12.41 6.96 18.47
C PRO A 339 11.93 5.55 18.83
N ASP A 340 12.69 4.86 19.68
CA ASP A 340 12.36 3.51 20.16
C ASP A 340 10.98 3.46 20.85
N THR A 341 10.57 4.52 21.53
CA THR A 341 9.26 4.63 22.19
C THR A 341 8.07 4.56 21.23
N ALA A 342 8.27 4.79 19.93
CA ALA A 342 7.23 4.62 18.91
C ALA A 342 6.85 3.15 18.71
N TRP A 343 7.74 2.22 19.06
CA TRP A 343 7.50 0.78 18.99
C TRP A 343 6.73 0.24 20.19
N GLU A 344 6.42 1.06 21.20
CA GLU A 344 5.58 0.64 22.33
C GLU A 344 4.12 0.42 21.88
N LYS A 345 3.39 -0.43 22.61
CA LYS A 345 1.93 -0.66 22.49
C LYS A 345 1.44 -1.23 21.14
N GLN A 346 2.31 -1.84 20.34
CA GLN A 346 1.90 -2.51 19.12
C GLN A 346 1.13 -3.80 19.43
N THR A 347 0.00 -3.98 18.74
CA THR A 347 -0.80 -5.21 18.82
C THR A 347 -0.32 -6.25 17.81
N SER A 348 -0.74 -7.50 17.96
CA SER A 348 -0.45 -8.55 16.95
C SER A 348 -0.96 -8.19 15.55
N ALA A 349 -2.07 -7.45 15.46
CA ALA A 349 -2.59 -6.95 14.19
C ALA A 349 -1.70 -5.84 13.60
N SER A 350 -1.22 -4.92 14.44
CA SER A 350 -0.27 -3.88 14.01
C SER A 350 1.04 -4.49 13.49
N LEU A 351 1.63 -5.43 14.23
CA LEU A 351 2.86 -6.11 13.84
C LEU A 351 2.71 -6.92 12.54
N ALA A 352 1.55 -7.55 12.34
CA ALA A 352 1.23 -8.22 11.08
C ALA A 352 1.12 -7.21 9.92
N ALA A 353 0.56 -6.02 10.15
CA ALA A 353 0.52 -4.98 9.14
C ALA A 353 1.92 -4.42 8.82
N ILE A 354 2.77 -4.17 9.82
CA ILE A 354 4.16 -3.71 9.61
C ILE A 354 4.94 -4.70 8.76
N THR A 355 4.89 -5.99 9.12
CA THR A 355 5.62 -7.03 8.39
C THR A 355 5.09 -7.22 6.97
N ARG A 356 3.78 -7.07 6.73
CA ARG A 356 3.20 -7.01 5.37
C ARG A 356 3.80 -5.87 4.55
N GLU A 357 3.89 -4.65 5.11
CA GLU A 357 4.48 -3.53 4.36
C GLU A 357 5.97 -3.76 4.08
N LEU A 358 6.74 -4.32 5.02
CA LEU A 358 8.13 -4.70 4.78
C LEU A 358 8.28 -5.78 3.68
N GLN A 359 7.38 -6.76 3.62
CA GLN A 359 7.34 -7.74 2.53
C GLN A 359 7.00 -7.06 1.19
N ALA A 360 6.04 -6.14 1.19
CA ALA A 360 5.68 -5.38 0.00
C ALA A 360 6.87 -4.56 -0.52
N LYS A 361 7.69 -3.99 0.37
CA LYS A 361 8.93 -3.30 0.02
C LYS A 361 9.91 -4.21 -0.74
N LEU A 362 10.14 -5.40 -0.20
CA LEU A 362 11.02 -6.41 -0.81
C LEU A 362 10.48 -6.94 -2.13
N ASN A 363 9.15 -6.97 -2.32
CA ASN A 363 8.54 -7.38 -3.59
C ASN A 363 8.70 -6.32 -4.69
N GLN A 364 8.82 -5.04 -4.32
CA GLN A 364 8.94 -3.93 -5.27
C GLN A 364 10.39 -3.57 -5.60
N GLU A 365 11.30 -3.84 -4.66
CA GLU A 365 12.72 -3.53 -4.78
C GLU A 365 13.54 -4.81 -4.81
N THR A 366 14.87 -4.67 -4.91
CA THR A 366 15.77 -5.82 -4.81
C THR A 366 15.83 -6.30 -3.36
N ASP A 367 16.27 -7.55 -3.16
CA ASP A 367 16.53 -8.08 -1.81
C ASP A 367 17.52 -7.22 -1.00
N GLU A 368 18.31 -6.35 -1.65
CA GLU A 368 19.26 -5.41 -1.01
C GLU A 368 18.57 -4.46 -0.02
N ILE A 369 17.28 -4.18 -0.20
CA ILE A 369 16.52 -3.35 0.75
C ILE A 369 16.50 -3.95 2.16
N ALA A 370 16.65 -5.28 2.28
CA ALA A 370 16.75 -6.00 3.54
C ALA A 370 17.99 -5.59 4.36
N ASP A 371 19.05 -5.12 3.71
CA ASP A 371 20.32 -4.71 4.34
C ASP A 371 20.35 -3.20 4.67
N THR A 372 19.24 -2.49 4.45
CA THR A 372 19.19 -1.06 4.80
C THR A 372 19.00 -0.84 6.30
N PRO A 373 19.50 0.28 6.86
CA PRO A 373 19.32 0.61 8.28
C PRO A 373 17.86 0.54 8.72
N ILE A 374 16.93 1.07 7.93
CA ILE A 374 15.49 1.08 8.24
C ILE A 374 14.94 -0.35 8.39
N PHE A 375 15.30 -1.26 7.48
CA PHE A 375 14.82 -2.64 7.53
C PHE A 375 15.41 -3.40 8.72
N ILE A 376 16.72 -3.20 8.98
CA ILE A 376 17.43 -3.75 10.13
C ILE A 376 16.79 -3.26 11.43
N ASP A 377 16.56 -1.95 11.55
CA ASP A 377 16.00 -1.30 12.73
C ASP A 377 14.57 -1.74 12.99
N ALA A 378 13.77 -1.93 11.94
CA ALA A 378 12.42 -2.48 12.06
C ALA A 378 12.43 -3.92 12.59
N CYS A 379 13.28 -4.79 12.04
CA CYS A 379 13.38 -6.18 12.49
C CYS A 379 13.91 -6.29 13.93
N PHE A 380 14.93 -5.50 14.26
CA PHE A 380 15.51 -5.44 15.59
C PHE A 380 14.49 -4.92 16.61
N SER A 381 13.81 -3.81 16.33
CA SER A 381 12.80 -3.23 17.23
C SER A 381 11.59 -4.15 17.45
N MET A 382 11.12 -4.84 16.41
CA MET A 382 10.09 -5.87 16.58
C MET A 382 10.56 -6.98 17.54
N TYR A 383 11.80 -7.42 17.42
CA TYR A 383 12.35 -8.47 18.26
C TYR A 383 12.57 -8.02 19.70
N THR A 384 13.12 -6.82 19.93
CA THR A 384 13.41 -6.33 21.29
C THR A 384 12.14 -6.10 22.10
N HIS A 385 11.08 -5.59 21.47
CA HIS A 385 9.81 -5.29 22.15
C HIS A 385 8.85 -6.49 22.24
N TYR A 386 8.87 -7.38 21.24
CA TYR A 386 7.83 -8.43 21.09
C TYR A 386 8.39 -9.85 20.95
N GLY A 387 9.71 -10.01 21.02
CA GLY A 387 10.39 -11.28 20.86
C GLY A 387 10.29 -11.85 19.43
N LEU A 388 10.45 -13.17 19.33
CA LEU A 388 10.54 -13.87 18.04
C LEU A 388 9.19 -14.07 17.33
N ALA A 389 8.08 -13.97 18.07
CA ALA A 389 6.76 -14.36 17.59
C ALA A 389 6.27 -13.58 16.35
N PRO A 390 6.46 -12.25 16.23
CA PRO A 390 6.04 -11.51 15.04
C PRO A 390 6.79 -11.96 13.78
N LEU A 391 8.10 -12.18 13.88
CA LEU A 391 8.93 -12.65 12.76
C LEU A 391 8.55 -14.07 12.34
N GLN A 392 8.22 -14.95 13.30
CA GLN A 392 7.72 -16.29 13.00
C GLN A 392 6.37 -16.29 12.29
N LYS A 393 5.47 -15.38 12.68
CA LYS A 393 4.17 -15.23 12.05
C LYS A 393 4.30 -14.70 10.62
N ALA A 394 5.11 -13.65 10.44
CA ALA A 394 5.43 -13.08 9.12
C ALA A 394 6.21 -14.03 8.23
N GLY A 395 6.97 -14.94 8.82
CA GLY A 395 7.70 -15.98 8.13
C GLY A 395 6.83 -17.11 7.58
N ARG A 396 5.49 -17.00 7.50
CA ARG A 396 4.62 -17.94 6.78
C ARG A 396 4.30 -17.36 5.41
N ARG A 397 4.48 -18.13 4.32
CA ARG A 397 4.22 -17.62 2.95
C ARG A 397 2.85 -18.02 2.45
N GLU A 398 2.26 -17.11 1.68
CA GLU A 398 1.04 -17.37 0.91
C GLU A 398 1.40 -17.58 -0.56
N SER A 399 2.40 -16.86 -1.08
CA SER A 399 2.80 -16.87 -2.48
C SER A 399 4.25 -17.34 -2.72
N PRO A 400 4.54 -17.95 -3.88
CA PRO A 400 5.90 -18.33 -4.30
C PRO A 400 6.80 -17.16 -4.63
N GLN A 401 6.24 -15.96 -4.75
CA GLN A 401 7.01 -14.72 -4.92
C GLN A 401 7.40 -14.08 -3.59
N ASP A 402 6.75 -14.45 -2.48
CA ASP A 402 6.97 -13.76 -1.19
C ASP A 402 8.42 -13.94 -0.69
N PRO A 403 9.10 -12.90 -0.23
CA PRO A 403 10.48 -13.00 0.26
C PRO A 403 10.56 -13.92 1.48
N VAL A 404 11.63 -14.72 1.57
CA VAL A 404 11.83 -15.66 2.69
C VAL A 404 12.53 -15.02 3.88
N VAL A 405 12.73 -13.70 3.88
CA VAL A 405 13.54 -12.97 4.87
C VAL A 405 13.09 -13.22 6.31
N PHE A 406 11.78 -13.18 6.59
CA PHE A 406 11.27 -13.33 7.96
C PHE A 406 11.39 -14.77 8.44
N TYR A 407 11.17 -15.74 7.55
CA TYR A 407 11.45 -17.14 7.84
C TYR A 407 12.93 -17.35 8.15
N TYR A 408 13.82 -16.78 7.32
CA TYR A 408 15.26 -16.87 7.49
C TYR A 408 15.71 -16.28 8.84
N LEU A 409 15.29 -15.05 9.14
CA LEU A 409 15.56 -14.40 10.42
C LEU A 409 15.05 -15.26 11.59
N ALA A 410 13.79 -15.68 11.55
CA ALA A 410 13.19 -16.45 12.63
C ALA A 410 13.91 -17.79 12.87
N HIS A 411 14.30 -18.47 11.79
CA HIS A 411 15.04 -19.74 11.84
C HIS A 411 16.43 -19.57 12.44
N HIS A 412 17.16 -18.52 12.04
CA HIS A 412 18.51 -18.27 12.53
C HIS A 412 18.52 -17.74 13.97
N LEU A 413 17.64 -16.80 14.31
CA LEU A 413 17.51 -16.27 15.67
C LEU A 413 17.11 -17.35 16.69
N LYS A 414 16.26 -18.32 16.29
CA LYS A 414 15.90 -19.46 17.14
C LYS A 414 17.09 -20.38 17.45
N ARG A 415 18.09 -20.42 16.56
CA ARG A 415 19.26 -21.31 16.63
C ARG A 415 20.50 -20.62 17.15
N LEU A 416 20.46 -19.30 17.34
CA LEU A 416 21.49 -18.62 18.11
C LEU A 416 21.58 -19.33 19.46
N PRO A 417 22.78 -19.76 19.87
CA PRO A 417 22.94 -20.48 21.12
C PRO A 417 22.32 -19.62 22.22
N PRO A 418 21.47 -20.18 23.10
CA PRO A 418 21.00 -19.43 24.25
C PRO A 418 22.26 -18.97 24.99
N PRO A 419 22.52 -17.67 25.13
CA PRO A 419 23.72 -17.30 25.81
C PRO A 419 23.47 -17.46 27.31
N ALA A 420 24.54 -17.79 28.01
CA ALA A 420 24.81 -17.08 29.23
C ALA A 420 24.65 -15.55 28.97
N ASN A 421 23.46 -15.00 29.25
CA ASN A 421 23.17 -13.58 29.50
C ASN A 421 23.20 -12.49 28.40
N THR A 422 23.32 -12.74 27.09
CA THR A 422 23.28 -11.64 26.08
C THR A 422 22.21 -11.77 24.99
N ALA A 423 21.16 -10.94 25.07
CA ALA A 423 20.16 -10.83 24.00
C ALA A 423 20.80 -10.42 22.65
N PRO A 424 20.29 -10.89 21.50
CA PRO A 424 20.73 -10.47 20.17
C PRO A 424 20.80 -8.94 20.04
N GLN A 425 21.88 -8.45 19.42
CA GLN A 425 22.11 -7.02 19.23
C GLN A 425 21.74 -6.60 17.80
N ARG A 426 21.60 -5.30 17.57
CA ARG A 426 21.36 -4.73 16.23
C ARG A 426 22.38 -5.22 15.19
N ALA A 427 23.64 -5.37 15.58
CA ALA A 427 24.70 -5.88 14.71
C ALA A 427 24.49 -7.34 14.29
N ASP A 428 23.85 -8.17 15.12
CA ASP A 428 23.49 -9.54 14.74
C ASP A 428 22.42 -9.55 13.66
N PHE A 429 21.44 -8.65 13.73
CA PHE A 429 20.41 -8.48 12.68
C PHE A 429 21.03 -8.01 11.38
N ALA A 430 21.91 -7.00 11.42
CA ALA A 430 22.62 -6.52 10.25
C ALA A 430 23.41 -7.65 9.56
N ARG A 431 24.17 -8.45 10.32
CA ARG A 431 24.90 -9.61 9.78
C ARG A 431 23.95 -10.63 9.14
N LEU A 432 22.86 -11.00 9.82
CA LEU A 432 21.91 -11.97 9.29
C LEU A 432 21.26 -11.46 7.99
N LEU A 433 20.90 -10.19 7.92
CA LEU A 433 20.30 -9.60 6.72
C LEU A 433 21.29 -9.51 5.57
N ALA A 434 22.55 -9.15 5.82
CA ALA A 434 23.62 -9.24 4.83
C ALA A 434 23.86 -10.69 4.35
N ASP A 435 23.81 -11.68 5.25
CA ASP A 435 23.89 -13.10 4.86
C ASP A 435 22.69 -13.52 3.98
N TYR A 436 21.50 -12.98 4.26
CA TYR A 436 20.30 -13.20 3.45
C TYR A 436 20.45 -12.61 2.03
N THR A 437 20.95 -11.37 1.91
CA THR A 437 21.15 -10.72 0.60
C THR A 437 22.24 -11.41 -0.22
N ALA A 438 23.25 -11.99 0.42
CA ALA A 438 24.29 -12.81 -0.21
C ALA A 438 23.86 -14.27 -0.50
N MET A 439 22.68 -14.69 -0.03
CA MET A 439 22.25 -16.09 -0.12
C MET A 439 22.10 -16.57 -1.57
N PRO A 440 22.66 -17.76 -1.94
CA PRO A 440 22.45 -18.34 -3.26
C PRO A 440 20.98 -18.58 -3.58
N LEU A 441 20.58 -18.33 -4.83
CA LEU A 441 19.20 -18.49 -5.30
C LEU A 441 18.61 -19.88 -5.01
N SER A 442 19.39 -20.95 -5.18
CA SER A 442 18.92 -22.30 -4.86
C SER A 442 18.58 -22.50 -3.38
N MET A 443 19.30 -21.84 -2.47
CA MET A 443 19.01 -21.88 -1.04
C MET A 443 17.75 -21.05 -0.72
N ARG A 444 17.58 -19.89 -1.37
CA ARG A 444 16.33 -19.12 -1.29
C ARG A 444 15.14 -19.93 -1.79
N LYS A 445 15.26 -20.58 -2.96
CA LYS A 445 14.23 -21.51 -3.47
C LYS A 445 13.92 -22.60 -2.45
N ARG A 446 14.94 -23.23 -1.85
CA ARG A 446 14.71 -24.27 -0.85
C ARG A 446 13.96 -23.77 0.39
N TYR A 447 14.34 -22.61 0.93
CA TYR A 447 13.60 -21.97 2.03
C TYR A 447 12.18 -21.61 1.62
N GLY A 448 12.01 -21.12 0.39
CA GLY A 448 10.72 -20.77 -0.15
C GLY A 448 9.81 -21.99 -0.26
N TRP A 449 10.30 -23.11 -0.78
CA TRP A 449 9.55 -24.36 -0.91
C TRP A 449 9.06 -24.91 0.43
N ALA A 450 9.97 -24.96 1.41
CA ALA A 450 9.66 -25.46 2.74
C ALA A 450 8.51 -24.66 3.39
N ASN A 451 8.36 -23.40 3.00
CA ASN A 451 7.46 -22.45 3.62
C ASN A 451 6.19 -22.13 2.81
N LEU A 452 6.02 -22.72 1.63
CA LEU A 452 4.80 -22.57 0.82
C LEU A 452 3.60 -23.29 1.45
N THR A 453 2.40 -22.75 1.19
CA THR A 453 1.14 -23.49 1.38
C THR A 453 1.07 -24.71 0.47
N ILE A 454 0.09 -25.59 0.70
CA ILE A 454 -0.07 -26.79 -0.13
C ILE A 454 -0.43 -26.42 -1.57
N ALA A 455 -1.39 -25.51 -1.80
CA ALA A 455 -1.64 -24.97 -3.12
C ALA A 455 -0.40 -24.32 -3.73
N GLY A 456 0.30 -23.48 -2.94
CA GLY A 456 1.52 -22.84 -3.38
C GLY A 456 2.55 -23.84 -3.92
N ARG A 457 2.73 -25.00 -3.28
CA ARG A 457 3.64 -26.05 -3.77
C ARG A 457 3.18 -26.69 -5.08
N TRP A 458 1.88 -26.93 -5.24
CA TRP A 458 1.33 -27.49 -6.48
C TRP A 458 1.41 -26.52 -7.66
N ASP A 459 1.15 -25.24 -7.40
CA ASP A 459 1.23 -24.17 -8.39
C ASP A 459 2.67 -23.87 -8.78
N SER A 460 3.62 -24.24 -7.92
CA SER A 460 5.04 -23.89 -8.06
C SER A 460 5.97 -25.05 -8.42
N LEU A 461 5.42 -26.18 -8.89
CA LEU A 461 6.22 -27.31 -9.38
C LEU A 461 7.28 -26.83 -10.38
N ASP A 462 6.90 -25.91 -11.28
CA ASP A 462 7.77 -25.42 -12.33
C ASP A 462 8.87 -24.47 -11.82
N SER A 463 8.64 -23.79 -10.69
CA SER A 463 9.53 -22.73 -10.19
C SER A 463 10.54 -23.22 -9.15
N TYR A 464 10.19 -24.27 -8.40
CA TYR A 464 10.99 -24.82 -7.30
C TYR A 464 11.48 -26.25 -7.59
N GLY A 465 11.20 -26.73 -8.80
CA GLY A 465 11.44 -28.10 -9.18
C GLY A 465 12.86 -28.43 -9.62
N CYS A 466 12.96 -29.61 -10.21
CA CYS A 466 14.18 -30.13 -10.77
C CYS A 466 14.41 -29.53 -12.16
N GLU A 467 15.54 -28.85 -12.35
CA GLU A 467 15.92 -28.17 -13.60
C GLU A 467 16.35 -29.16 -14.71
N ALA A 468 16.34 -30.47 -14.43
CA ALA A 468 16.68 -31.47 -15.42
C ALA A 468 15.50 -31.74 -16.35
N GLU A 469 15.71 -31.54 -17.65
CA GLU A 469 14.75 -31.89 -18.69
C GLU A 469 14.34 -33.37 -18.57
N GLY A 470 13.03 -33.64 -18.64
CA GLY A 470 12.48 -34.99 -18.49
C GLY A 470 12.58 -35.57 -17.07
N CYS A 471 12.58 -34.73 -16.02
CA CYS A 471 12.55 -35.22 -14.64
C CYS A 471 11.34 -36.17 -14.40
N PRO A 472 11.57 -37.46 -14.12
CA PRO A 472 10.47 -38.43 -14.00
C PRO A 472 9.57 -38.14 -12.79
N GLU A 473 10.16 -37.62 -11.71
CA GLU A 473 9.42 -37.28 -10.50
C GLU A 473 8.52 -36.05 -10.72
N LEU A 474 9.02 -35.04 -11.43
CA LEU A 474 8.21 -33.88 -11.82
C LEU A 474 7.02 -34.32 -12.68
N ALA A 475 7.25 -35.18 -13.68
CA ALA A 475 6.18 -35.70 -14.54
C ALA A 475 5.08 -36.43 -13.73
N VAL A 476 5.46 -37.20 -12.71
CA VAL A 476 4.49 -37.85 -11.81
C VAL A 476 3.75 -36.83 -10.96
N LEU A 477 4.44 -35.82 -10.41
CA LEU A 477 3.79 -34.75 -9.64
C LEU A 477 2.83 -33.93 -10.50
N GLU A 478 3.14 -33.68 -11.78
CA GLU A 478 2.22 -33.03 -12.72
C GLU A 478 0.97 -33.86 -12.99
N GLN A 479 1.11 -35.17 -13.15
CA GLN A 479 -0.04 -36.08 -13.29
C GLN A 479 -0.89 -36.10 -12.02
N LEU A 480 -0.26 -36.10 -10.85
CA LEU A 480 -0.97 -36.01 -9.57
C LEU A 480 -1.70 -34.67 -9.44
N ARG A 481 -1.05 -33.56 -9.80
CA ARG A 481 -1.66 -32.21 -9.85
C ARG A 481 -2.92 -32.22 -10.72
N ALA A 482 -2.86 -32.80 -11.92
CA ALA A 482 -3.99 -32.86 -12.85
C ALA A 482 -5.18 -33.69 -12.32
N ARG A 483 -4.95 -34.57 -11.35
CA ARG A 483 -5.98 -35.42 -10.73
C ARG A 483 -6.51 -34.86 -9.41
N ARG A 484 -5.93 -33.77 -8.90
CA ARG A 484 -6.38 -33.17 -7.64
C ARG A 484 -7.80 -32.67 -7.76
N VAL A 485 -8.55 -32.86 -6.68
CA VAL A 485 -9.90 -32.31 -6.50
C VAL A 485 -9.86 -31.40 -5.29
N ARG A 486 -10.32 -30.15 -5.44
CA ARG A 486 -10.41 -29.18 -4.35
C ARG A 486 -11.22 -29.75 -3.18
N GLY A 487 -10.72 -29.59 -1.96
CA GLY A 487 -11.28 -30.13 -0.72
C GLY A 487 -10.93 -31.60 -0.44
N VAL A 488 -10.29 -32.31 -1.38
CA VAL A 488 -9.85 -33.71 -1.17
C VAL A 488 -8.36 -33.73 -0.88
N ARG A 489 -8.02 -34.12 0.36
CA ARG A 489 -6.63 -34.15 0.86
C ARG A 489 -6.08 -35.56 0.80
N GLU A 490 -4.90 -35.72 0.22
CA GLU A 490 -4.20 -37.01 0.09
C GLU A 490 -2.84 -36.92 0.80
N PRO A 491 -2.75 -37.27 2.10
CA PRO A 491 -1.55 -37.01 2.91
C PRO A 491 -0.26 -37.65 2.36
N ALA A 492 -0.37 -38.81 1.72
CA ALA A 492 0.77 -39.49 1.11
C ALA A 492 1.32 -38.71 -0.10
N VAL A 493 0.42 -38.16 -0.92
CA VAL A 493 0.76 -37.36 -2.10
C VAL A 493 1.32 -36.00 -1.68
N GLU A 494 0.74 -35.38 -0.64
CA GLU A 494 1.23 -34.13 -0.07
C GLU A 494 2.63 -34.28 0.56
N ARG A 495 2.88 -35.39 1.27
CA ARG A 495 4.22 -35.68 1.81
C ARG A 495 5.23 -35.87 0.69
N ARG A 496 4.87 -36.59 -0.37
CA ARG A 496 5.73 -36.78 -1.55
C ARG A 496 6.10 -35.44 -2.19
N LEU A 497 5.13 -34.54 -2.35
CA LEU A 497 5.35 -33.18 -2.83
C LEU A 497 6.30 -32.42 -1.91
N GLU A 498 6.01 -32.38 -0.61
CA GLU A 498 6.85 -31.67 0.37
C GLU A 498 8.31 -32.17 0.34
N GLU A 499 8.51 -33.48 0.33
CA GLU A 499 9.81 -34.12 0.27
C GLU A 499 10.56 -33.80 -1.03
N TRP A 500 9.86 -33.75 -2.16
CA TRP A 500 10.47 -33.52 -3.46
C TRP A 500 11.24 -32.19 -3.52
N GLY A 501 10.61 -31.07 -3.15
CA GLY A 501 11.32 -29.79 -3.16
C GLY A 501 12.21 -29.54 -1.94
N SER A 502 11.89 -30.12 -0.77
CA SER A 502 12.73 -29.94 0.44
C SER A 502 14.06 -30.68 0.38
N LYS A 503 14.09 -31.81 -0.37
CA LYS A 503 15.29 -32.61 -0.65
C LYS A 503 16.02 -32.20 -1.94
N ALA A 504 15.52 -31.20 -2.67
CA ALA A 504 16.18 -30.70 -3.87
C ALA A 504 17.61 -30.21 -3.52
N MET A 505 18.59 -30.70 -4.30
CA MET A 505 20.00 -30.42 -4.11
C MET A 505 20.44 -29.32 -5.08
N ALA A 506 21.03 -28.26 -4.54
CA ALA A 506 21.66 -27.22 -5.34
C ALA A 506 22.88 -27.74 -6.10
N CYS A 507 23.15 -27.18 -7.28
CA CYS A 507 24.45 -27.33 -7.92
C CYS A 507 25.55 -26.80 -6.99
N LYS A 508 26.44 -27.67 -6.49
CA LYS A 508 27.53 -27.29 -5.57
C LYS A 508 28.47 -26.21 -6.12
N ALA A 509 28.52 -26.05 -7.44
CA ALA A 509 29.49 -25.18 -8.09
C ALA A 509 28.96 -23.75 -8.30
N CYS A 510 27.70 -23.58 -8.72
CA CYS A 510 27.10 -22.25 -8.99
C CYS A 510 25.97 -21.87 -8.03
N GLY A 511 25.36 -22.83 -7.33
CA GLY A 511 24.24 -22.57 -6.42
C GLY A 511 22.98 -21.96 -7.08
N ARG A 512 22.85 -21.98 -8.41
CA ARG A 512 21.69 -21.39 -9.12
C ARG A 512 20.57 -22.38 -9.40
N VAL A 513 20.92 -23.58 -9.87
CA VAL A 513 19.96 -24.63 -10.25
C VAL A 513 19.82 -25.67 -9.14
N ALA A 514 18.66 -26.32 -9.09
CA ALA A 514 18.34 -27.37 -8.14
C ALA A 514 17.90 -28.67 -8.84
N TYR A 515 18.20 -29.80 -8.21
CA TYR A 515 17.91 -31.15 -8.73
C TYR A 515 17.26 -32.01 -7.66
N CYS A 516 16.20 -32.75 -8.00
CA CYS A 516 15.62 -33.70 -7.06
C CYS A 516 16.54 -34.93 -6.80
N SER A 517 17.51 -35.19 -7.68
CA SER A 517 18.43 -36.32 -7.56
C SER A 517 19.77 -36.08 -8.25
N ALA A 518 20.78 -36.86 -7.87
CA ALA A 518 22.09 -36.85 -8.54
C ALA A 518 22.01 -37.38 -9.99
N ALA A 519 21.01 -38.22 -10.30
CA ALA A 519 20.76 -38.67 -11.66
C ALA A 519 20.29 -37.50 -12.55
N CYS A 520 19.33 -36.71 -12.06
CA CYS A 520 18.86 -35.50 -12.75
C CYS A 520 19.99 -34.48 -12.94
N GLN A 521 20.85 -34.28 -11.93
CA GLN A 521 22.01 -33.41 -12.07
C GLN A 521 22.96 -33.89 -13.18
N ARG A 522 23.26 -35.20 -13.23
CA ARG A 522 24.12 -35.76 -14.28
C ARG A 522 23.50 -35.62 -15.67
N ASN A 523 22.19 -35.79 -15.78
CA ASN A 523 21.45 -35.61 -17.03
C ASN A 523 21.50 -34.17 -17.54
N HIS A 524 21.32 -33.19 -16.65
CA HIS A 524 21.34 -31.77 -16.99
C HIS A 524 22.76 -31.19 -17.17
N TRP A 525 23.79 -31.87 -16.66
CA TRP A 525 25.16 -31.35 -16.65
C TRP A 525 25.71 -30.93 -18.03
N PRO A 526 25.48 -31.67 -19.14
CA PRO A 526 25.99 -31.28 -20.45
C PRO A 526 25.56 -29.89 -20.90
N THR A 527 24.30 -29.53 -20.65
CA THR A 527 23.73 -28.22 -21.01
C THR A 527 23.99 -27.15 -19.95
N HIS A 528 24.01 -27.52 -18.66
CA HIS A 528 24.24 -26.58 -17.57
C HIS A 528 25.71 -26.16 -17.39
N LYS A 529 26.67 -27.01 -17.77
CA LYS A 529 28.11 -26.77 -17.51
C LYS A 529 28.61 -25.41 -18.03
N PRO A 530 28.30 -24.98 -19.27
CA PRO A 530 28.69 -23.65 -19.77
C PRO A 530 28.19 -22.52 -18.87
N GLU A 531 26.88 -22.48 -18.57
CA GLU A 531 26.25 -21.47 -17.71
C GLU A 531 26.84 -21.47 -16.30
N CYS A 532 27.07 -22.66 -15.75
CA CYS A 532 27.68 -22.84 -14.44
C CYS A 532 29.07 -22.16 -14.36
N LEU A 533 29.87 -22.28 -15.41
CA LEU A 533 31.21 -21.68 -15.46
C LEU A 533 31.14 -20.15 -15.58
N GLU A 534 30.21 -19.62 -16.38
CA GLU A 534 29.98 -18.17 -16.49
C GLU A 534 29.55 -17.56 -15.17
N HIS A 535 28.59 -18.18 -14.49
CA HIS A 535 28.14 -17.72 -13.18
C HIS A 535 29.24 -17.78 -12.12
N ARG A 536 30.09 -18.81 -12.16
CA ARG A 536 31.26 -18.87 -11.26
C ARG A 536 32.26 -17.76 -11.52
N LYS A 537 32.42 -17.31 -12.77
CA LYS A 537 33.27 -16.16 -13.11
C LYS A 537 32.66 -14.85 -12.60
N ALA A 538 31.34 -14.67 -12.76
CA ALA A 538 30.63 -13.50 -12.25
C ALA A 538 30.71 -13.39 -10.72
N ASN A 539 30.49 -14.49 -10.00
CA ASN A 539 30.54 -14.53 -8.53
C ASN A 539 31.96 -14.43 -7.94
N ARG A 540 33.02 -14.47 -8.76
CA ARG A 540 34.41 -14.24 -8.32
C ARG A 540 34.86 -12.79 -8.49
N ARG A 541 34.07 -11.97 -9.16
CA ARG A 541 34.35 -10.54 -9.43
C ARG A 541 33.66 -9.59 -8.46
N VAL A 542 32.81 -10.14 -7.59
CA VAL A 542 32.30 -9.53 -6.37
C VAL A 542 33.15 -10.08 -5.24
#